data_AF-A0A964VAC6-F1
#
_entry.id   AF-A0A964VAC6-F1
#
_cell.length_a   1.000
_cell.length_b   1.000
_cell.length_c   1.000
_cell.angle_alpha   90.00
_cell.angle_beta   90.00
_cell.angle_gamma   90.00
#
_symmetry.space_group_name_H-M   'P 1'
#
loop_
_entity.id
_entity.type
_entity.pdbx_description
1 polymer ?
#
loop_
_entity_poly.entity_id
_entity_poly.type
_entity_poly.pdbx_seq_one_letter_code
_entity_poly.pdbx_strand_id
1 'polypeptide(L)'
;MARIPERNTSRAESKTGLIITLVFFVLSTIGLGVATFYGFAEQEGLAKKADEAEGKQKNEAKMIEFYKYQAMLYWNNISQVNGYAAADLEEFAVLREKFQDGKILPSGEGVKGLEEIVKEREKHLTAMGQRVGFKDASGKLLDLKFDSALKRPSSTMEEILLAQSKRYSALETRFNRTEEELKEGQVKEKQLADDLAAYKKKTGELVKSSQMAHVKEFKDFKDELEKTRVEKDGLRKALELEKTERAKAADDAKDDLDKIAKKLRDRDLLVGNLQSQLILERTKENEVASNIRPEFKIVNIDRTGTTLYINLGFGDRIKPQDTFSIHGISADGRPNPNVKGSLEIVNIVGEHLAQCRIITVKNSNKDPILKGDVVFNPIWSSGATKRVAIMGIIDLQGTGKDNIFEFIKQLENKGVLVDSYLDPTTFEIKNQPGITPKTDYLIEGDNLDFIKELRGRTQEDMARLTIGIQTLRNSAKENGVIRMDIRKYLEMAGYRVPRNFFEQGPNPNAQFARPGQGKAAEPMKEVEKKEPEKKEVEKKEPEKKDAEKKEAEKKEAEKKDANK
;
A
#
# COMPACT_ATOMS: atom_id res chain seq x y z
N MET A 1 -24.84 211.63 83.03
CA MET A 1 -24.28 211.63 81.65
C MET A 1 -23.77 210.22 81.35
N ALA A 2 -23.95 209.50 80.23
CA ALA A 2 -24.95 209.39 79.15
C ALA A 2 -24.58 208.14 78.26
N ARG A 3 -25.59 207.38 77.74
CA ARG A 3 -25.71 206.45 76.54
C ARG A 3 -24.87 205.13 76.32
N ILE A 4 -25.57 203.96 76.26
CA ILE A 4 -25.78 202.86 75.21
C ILE A 4 -24.61 202.50 74.22
N PRO A 5 -24.36 201.24 73.64
CA PRO A 5 -25.26 200.09 73.22
C PRO A 5 -24.80 198.58 73.31
N GLU A 6 -25.67 197.70 72.73
CA GLU A 6 -25.89 196.24 72.47
C GLU A 6 -24.89 195.25 71.76
N ARG A 7 -25.21 193.91 71.89
CA ARG A 7 -25.13 192.70 70.97
C ARG A 7 -23.77 192.25 70.35
N ASN A 8 -23.40 190.96 70.19
CA ASN A 8 -24.10 189.83 69.52
C ASN A 8 -23.41 188.45 69.79
N THR A 9 -24.16 187.33 69.78
CA THR A 9 -23.70 185.95 70.05
C THR A 9 -23.65 185.08 68.78
N SER A 10 -22.53 184.38 68.54
CA SER A 10 -22.45 183.16 67.69
C SER A 10 -21.42 182.17 68.25
N ARG A 11 -21.85 180.97 68.65
CA ARG A 11 -20.99 179.89 69.17
C ARG A 11 -21.16 178.69 68.23
N ALA A 12 -20.07 178.30 67.57
CA ALA A 12 -20.02 177.13 66.70
C ALA A 12 -20.27 175.84 67.52
N GLU A 13 -21.17 174.98 67.03
CA GLU A 13 -21.46 173.66 67.58
C GLU A 13 -20.39 172.63 67.16
N SER A 14 -19.96 171.78 68.09
CA SER A 14 -18.89 170.79 67.93
C SER A 14 -19.44 169.40 67.54
N LYS A 15 -18.95 168.81 66.43
CA LYS A 15 -19.34 167.50 65.87
C LYS A 15 -18.75 166.27 66.60
N THR A 16 -18.07 166.46 67.74
CA THR A 16 -17.28 165.39 68.39
C THR A 16 -18.13 164.29 69.04
N GLY A 17 -19.30 164.63 69.60
CA GLY A 17 -20.16 163.66 70.30
C GLY A 17 -20.74 162.57 69.40
N LEU A 18 -21.11 162.92 68.16
CA LEU A 18 -21.66 161.98 67.17
C LEU A 18 -20.63 160.96 66.68
N ILE A 19 -19.36 161.39 66.54
CA ILE A 19 -18.28 160.52 66.07
C ILE A 19 -17.95 159.46 67.14
N ILE A 20 -17.93 159.85 68.41
CA ILE A 20 -17.62 158.93 69.51
C ILE A 20 -18.67 157.82 69.62
N THR A 21 -19.96 158.17 69.53
CA THR A 21 -21.04 157.17 69.62
C THR A 21 -21.06 156.22 68.42
N LEU A 22 -20.78 156.72 67.21
CA LEU A 22 -20.67 155.88 66.01
C LEU A 22 -19.51 154.89 66.11
N VAL A 23 -18.33 155.35 66.55
CA VAL A 23 -17.15 154.48 66.73
C VAL A 23 -17.44 153.40 67.78
N PHE A 24 -18.07 153.77 68.90
CA PHE A 24 -18.42 152.81 69.94
C PHE A 24 -19.42 151.76 69.45
N PHE A 25 -20.43 152.17 68.66
CA PHE A 25 -21.40 151.26 68.09
C PHE A 25 -20.76 150.24 67.14
N VAL A 26 -19.88 150.68 66.24
CA VAL A 26 -19.15 149.81 65.30
C VAL A 26 -18.21 148.84 66.04
N LEU A 27 -17.45 149.32 67.03
CA LEU A 27 -16.58 148.46 67.83
C LEU A 27 -17.37 147.42 68.65
N SER A 28 -18.53 147.80 69.18
CA SER A 28 -19.40 146.88 69.93
C SER A 28 -20.00 145.80 69.03
N THR A 29 -20.41 146.14 67.80
CA THR A 29 -20.95 145.14 66.86
C THR A 29 -19.88 144.18 66.36
N ILE A 30 -18.67 144.66 66.09
CA ILE A 30 -17.54 143.80 65.73
C ILE A 30 -17.14 142.91 66.91
N GLY A 31 -17.06 143.47 68.12
CA GLY A 31 -16.74 142.70 69.34
C GLY A 31 -17.75 141.59 69.62
N LEU A 32 -19.05 141.88 69.46
CA LEU A 32 -20.11 140.89 69.63
C LEU A 32 -20.03 139.80 68.53
N GLY A 33 -19.80 140.18 67.28
CA GLY A 33 -19.66 139.24 66.15
C GLY A 33 -18.49 138.27 66.34
N VAL A 34 -17.33 138.77 66.78
CA VAL A 34 -16.15 137.96 67.07
C VAL A 34 -16.39 137.01 68.25
N ALA A 35 -16.99 137.50 69.35
CA ALA A 35 -17.30 136.67 70.51
C ALA A 35 -18.27 135.52 70.19
N THR A 36 -19.28 135.79 69.35
CA THR A 36 -20.28 134.79 68.95
C THR A 36 -19.67 133.72 68.03
N PHE A 37 -18.80 134.12 67.10
CA PHE A 37 -18.12 133.19 66.18
C PHE A 37 -17.17 132.23 66.91
N TYR A 38 -16.37 132.74 67.86
CA TYR A 38 -15.47 131.89 68.65
C TYR A 38 -16.23 130.98 69.63
N GLY A 39 -17.34 131.43 70.22
CA GLY A 39 -18.16 130.61 71.13
C GLY A 39 -18.80 129.38 70.46
N PHE A 40 -19.32 129.52 69.24
CA PHE A 40 -19.92 128.38 68.51
C PHE A 40 -18.87 127.40 67.96
N ALA A 41 -17.70 127.88 67.50
CA ALA A 41 -16.63 127.03 67.00
C ALA A 41 -16.00 126.14 68.10
N GLU A 42 -15.93 126.63 69.34
CA GLU A 42 -15.39 125.87 70.47
C GLU A 42 -16.37 124.77 70.95
N GLN A 43 -17.68 125.03 70.86
CA GLN A 43 -18.73 124.07 71.20
C GLN A 43 -18.81 122.91 70.20
N GLU A 44 -18.64 123.18 68.91
CA GLU A 44 -18.55 122.15 67.85
C GLU A 44 -17.29 121.28 68.01
N GLY A 45 -16.16 121.89 68.42
CA GLY A 45 -14.92 121.17 68.74
C GLY A 45 -15.02 120.26 69.98
N LEU A 46 -15.79 120.66 71.00
CA LEU A 46 -16.04 119.84 72.19
C LEU A 46 -17.01 118.67 71.93
N ALA A 47 -18.07 118.90 71.13
CA ALA A 47 -18.98 117.84 70.71
C ALA A 47 -18.24 116.76 69.91
N LYS A 48 -17.40 117.16 68.95
CA LYS A 48 -16.58 116.23 68.18
C LYS A 48 -15.62 115.41 69.05
N LYS A 49 -14.98 116.01 70.07
CA LYS A 49 -14.14 115.29 71.02
C LYS A 49 -14.92 114.31 71.89
N ALA A 50 -16.15 114.67 72.29
CA ALA A 50 -17.04 113.78 73.03
C ALA A 50 -17.47 112.58 72.17
N ASP A 51 -17.86 112.81 70.92
CA ASP A 51 -18.21 111.75 69.96
C ASP A 51 -17.02 110.82 69.67
N GLU A 52 -15.81 111.38 69.52
CA GLU A 52 -14.57 110.61 69.36
C GLU A 52 -14.23 109.80 70.62
N ALA A 53 -14.42 110.35 71.82
CA ALA A 53 -14.20 109.65 73.08
C ALA A 53 -15.23 108.53 73.30
N GLU A 54 -16.51 108.78 72.99
CA GLU A 54 -17.57 107.77 73.04
C GLU A 54 -17.33 106.65 72.01
N GLY A 55 -16.89 107.01 70.80
CA GLY A 55 -16.49 106.06 69.77
C GLY A 55 -15.33 105.16 70.21
N LYS A 56 -14.30 105.73 70.86
CA LYS A 56 -13.18 104.98 71.44
C LYS A 56 -13.63 104.06 72.57
N GLN A 57 -14.44 104.55 73.50
CA GLN A 57 -14.95 103.76 74.62
C GLN A 57 -15.77 102.55 74.13
N LYS A 58 -16.68 102.77 73.17
CA LYS A 58 -17.46 101.68 72.55
C LYS A 58 -16.55 100.66 71.86
N ASN A 59 -15.49 101.11 71.21
CA ASN A 59 -14.54 100.22 70.56
C ASN A 59 -13.67 99.42 71.55
N GLU A 60 -13.24 100.04 72.65
CA GLU A 60 -12.53 99.35 73.74
C GLU A 60 -13.40 98.28 74.40
N ALA A 61 -14.69 98.56 74.62
CA ALA A 61 -15.63 97.57 75.11
C ALA A 61 -15.76 96.36 74.16
N LYS A 62 -15.81 96.60 72.85
CA LYS A 62 -15.78 95.53 71.83
C LYS A 62 -14.47 94.74 71.86
N MET A 63 -13.33 95.42 71.98
CA MET A 63 -12.01 94.77 72.10
C MET A 63 -11.95 93.81 73.29
N ILE A 64 -12.48 94.20 74.44
CA ILE A 64 -12.52 93.36 75.65
C ILE A 64 -13.34 92.09 75.38
N GLU A 65 -14.56 92.23 74.87
CA GLU A 65 -15.43 91.08 74.55
C GLU A 65 -14.81 90.19 73.45
N PHE A 66 -14.19 90.79 72.43
CA PHE A 66 -13.51 90.09 71.35
C PHE A 66 -12.32 89.27 71.84
N TYR A 67 -11.44 89.86 72.65
CA TYR A 67 -10.28 89.15 73.18
C TYR A 67 -10.68 88.07 74.18
N LYS A 68 -11.73 88.32 74.98
CA LYS A 68 -12.30 87.30 75.85
C LYS A 68 -12.84 86.12 75.03
N TYR A 69 -13.62 86.39 73.98
CA TYR A 69 -14.09 85.38 73.05
C TYR A 69 -12.93 84.61 72.41
N GLN A 70 -11.91 85.30 71.92
CA GLN A 70 -10.74 84.71 71.28
C GLN A 70 -9.98 83.78 72.23
N ALA A 71 -9.75 84.21 73.47
CA ALA A 71 -9.11 83.40 74.50
C ALA A 71 -9.93 82.15 74.83
N MET A 72 -11.24 82.29 74.98
CA MET A 72 -12.14 81.15 75.24
C MET A 72 -12.19 80.17 74.06
N LEU A 73 -12.20 80.68 72.83
CA LEU A 73 -12.15 79.87 71.61
C LEU A 73 -10.84 79.07 71.53
N TYR A 74 -9.69 79.70 71.79
CA TYR A 74 -8.41 79.00 71.76
C TYR A 74 -8.31 77.93 72.82
N TRP A 75 -8.68 78.26 74.07
CA TRP A 75 -8.68 77.28 75.15
C TRP A 75 -9.54 76.06 74.82
N ASN A 76 -10.77 76.28 74.32
CA ASN A 76 -11.69 75.18 73.97
C ASN A 76 -11.15 74.29 72.82
N ASN A 77 -10.32 74.83 71.92
CA ASN A 77 -9.72 74.06 70.83
C ASN A 77 -8.46 73.28 71.24
N ILE A 78 -7.68 73.77 72.22
CA ILE A 78 -6.42 73.15 72.65
C ILE A 78 -6.56 72.29 73.90
N SER A 79 -7.62 72.48 74.69
CA SER A 79 -7.80 71.74 75.94
C SER A 79 -8.14 70.28 75.69
N GLN A 80 -7.38 69.37 76.29
CA GLN A 80 -7.60 67.92 76.25
C GLN A 80 -8.87 67.47 77.01
N VAL A 81 -9.41 68.35 77.85
CA VAL A 81 -10.65 68.14 78.60
C VAL A 81 -11.69 69.11 78.06
N ASN A 82 -12.88 68.62 77.71
CA ASN A 82 -14.00 69.44 77.25
C ASN A 82 -14.25 70.59 78.24
N GLY A 83 -13.79 71.78 77.87
CA GLY A 83 -13.45 72.87 78.79
C GLY A 83 -14.62 73.57 79.47
N TYR A 84 -14.22 74.53 80.32
CA TYR A 84 -15.03 75.55 81.00
C TYR A 84 -16.15 75.03 81.93
N ALA A 85 -16.42 75.74 83.03
CA ALA A 85 -17.59 75.43 83.84
C ALA A 85 -18.87 75.75 83.03
N ALA A 86 -20.02 75.18 83.40
CA ALA A 86 -21.27 75.39 82.66
C ALA A 86 -21.60 76.90 82.47
N ALA A 87 -21.33 77.74 83.47
CA ALA A 87 -21.52 79.19 83.39
C ALA A 87 -20.61 79.86 82.34
N ASP A 88 -19.36 79.40 82.22
CA ASP A 88 -18.40 79.92 81.24
C ASP A 88 -18.75 79.45 79.81
N LEU A 89 -19.37 78.28 79.64
CA LEU A 89 -19.88 77.81 78.35
C LEU A 89 -21.06 78.65 77.85
N GLU A 90 -21.93 79.10 78.76
CA GLU A 90 -22.98 80.06 78.44
C GLU A 90 -22.39 81.38 77.97
N GLU A 91 -21.40 81.90 78.70
CA GLU A 91 -20.71 83.12 78.32
C GLU A 91 -20.01 82.98 76.96
N PHE A 92 -19.37 81.85 76.71
CA PHE A 92 -18.75 81.57 75.41
C PHE A 92 -19.77 81.53 74.27
N ALA A 93 -20.93 80.90 74.48
CA ALA A 93 -22.00 80.86 73.47
C ALA A 93 -22.54 82.26 73.16
N VAL A 94 -22.76 83.09 74.18
CA VAL A 94 -23.21 84.49 74.03
C VAL A 94 -22.17 85.32 73.26
N LEU A 95 -20.89 85.23 73.66
CA LEU A 95 -19.81 85.93 72.97
C LEU A 95 -19.63 85.46 71.52
N ARG A 96 -19.85 84.18 71.24
CA ARG A 96 -19.83 83.63 69.89
C ARG A 96 -20.93 84.22 69.01
N GLU A 97 -22.16 84.30 69.49
CA GLU A 97 -23.27 84.91 68.76
C GLU A 97 -22.97 86.38 68.46
N LYS A 98 -22.53 87.13 69.48
CA LYS A 98 -22.09 88.52 69.30
C LYS A 98 -20.95 88.65 68.29
N PHE A 99 -20.03 87.69 68.24
CA PHE A 99 -18.93 87.67 67.27
C PHE A 99 -19.42 87.42 65.84
N GLN A 100 -20.31 86.44 65.66
CA GLN A 100 -20.87 86.09 64.34
C GLN A 100 -21.70 87.24 63.77
N ASP A 101 -22.45 87.95 64.62
CA ASP A 101 -23.21 89.15 64.25
C ASP A 101 -22.34 90.39 64.03
N GLY A 102 -21.02 90.28 64.21
CA GLY A 102 -20.08 91.40 64.10
C GLY A 102 -20.18 92.42 65.23
N LYS A 103 -21.02 92.19 66.26
CA LYS A 103 -21.31 93.13 67.35
C LYS A 103 -20.09 93.43 68.21
N ILE A 104 -19.21 92.45 68.39
CA ILE A 104 -17.95 92.60 69.15
C ILE A 104 -16.72 92.78 68.27
N LEU A 105 -16.86 92.94 66.95
CA LEU A 105 -15.69 93.19 66.10
C LEU A 105 -15.13 94.60 66.38
N PRO A 106 -13.87 94.71 66.80
CA PRO A 106 -13.24 96.01 67.05
C PRO A 106 -12.82 96.68 65.74
N SER A 107 -12.69 98.01 65.78
CA SER A 107 -12.18 98.85 64.69
C SER A 107 -10.78 99.40 65.01
N GLY A 108 -9.91 99.50 64.01
CA GLY A 108 -8.54 100.01 64.15
C GLY A 108 -7.59 99.47 63.08
N GLU A 109 -6.42 100.09 62.91
CA GLU A 109 -5.44 99.67 61.89
C GLU A 109 -4.97 98.23 62.08
N GLY A 110 -4.81 97.76 63.32
CA GLY A 110 -4.35 96.41 63.64
C GLY A 110 -5.38 95.29 63.45
N VAL A 111 -6.64 95.61 63.16
CA VAL A 111 -7.77 94.65 63.00
C VAL A 111 -8.55 94.88 61.70
N LYS A 112 -7.99 95.66 60.78
CA LYS A 112 -8.58 95.97 59.48
C LYS A 112 -8.71 94.69 58.63
N GLY A 113 -9.91 94.43 58.11
CA GLY A 113 -10.20 93.23 57.30
C GLY A 113 -10.65 91.99 58.10
N LEU A 114 -10.75 92.08 59.44
CA LEU A 114 -11.15 90.94 60.28
C LEU A 114 -12.55 90.41 59.94
N GLU A 115 -13.49 91.26 59.56
CA GLU A 115 -14.86 90.86 59.21
C GLU A 115 -14.91 89.96 57.96
N GLU A 116 -14.09 90.24 56.94
CA GLU A 116 -13.97 89.41 55.74
C GLU A 116 -13.32 88.07 56.06
N ILE A 117 -12.24 88.07 56.86
CA ILE A 117 -11.53 86.86 57.29
C ILE A 117 -12.47 85.91 58.06
N VAL A 118 -13.34 86.45 58.92
CA VAL A 118 -14.32 85.64 59.67
C VAL A 118 -15.33 84.97 58.75
N LYS A 119 -15.87 85.72 57.77
CA LYS A 119 -16.81 85.20 56.76
C LYS A 119 -16.16 84.13 55.87
N GLU A 120 -14.90 84.27 55.52
CA GLU A 120 -14.16 83.27 54.73
C GLU A 120 -13.79 82.03 55.54
N ARG A 121 -13.39 82.19 56.81
CA ARG A 121 -13.02 81.07 57.70
C ARG A 121 -14.17 80.08 57.87
N GLU A 122 -15.40 80.55 58.09
CA GLU A 122 -16.56 79.66 58.25
C GLU A 122 -16.86 78.84 56.98
N LYS A 123 -16.71 79.47 55.81
CA LYS A 123 -16.84 78.78 54.51
C LYS A 123 -15.75 77.72 54.32
N HIS A 124 -14.49 78.06 54.63
CA HIS A 124 -13.36 77.15 54.51
C HIS A 124 -13.43 75.96 55.46
N LEU A 125 -13.80 76.18 56.73
CA LEU A 125 -13.97 75.10 57.72
C LEU A 125 -15.08 74.13 57.30
N THR A 126 -16.19 74.66 56.77
CA THR A 126 -17.30 73.84 56.28
C THR A 126 -16.91 72.99 55.06
N ALA A 127 -16.20 73.60 54.10
CA ALA A 127 -15.74 72.89 52.90
C ALA A 127 -14.65 71.84 53.20
N MET A 128 -13.73 72.13 54.13
CA MET A 128 -12.68 71.21 54.54
C MET A 128 -13.26 70.00 55.29
N GLY A 129 -14.20 70.22 56.22
CA GLY A 129 -14.88 69.13 56.94
C GLY A 129 -15.64 68.17 56.00
N GLN A 130 -16.28 68.69 54.94
CA GLN A 130 -16.99 67.87 53.96
C GLN A 130 -16.07 67.07 53.02
N ARG A 131 -14.90 67.63 52.65
CA ARG A 131 -13.97 66.99 51.69
C ARG A 131 -13.02 65.98 52.35
N VAL A 132 -12.62 66.24 53.58
CA VAL A 132 -11.58 65.46 54.28
C VAL A 132 -12.16 64.52 55.34
N GLY A 133 -13.40 64.80 55.78
CA GLY A 133 -14.18 64.13 56.82
C GLY A 133 -13.50 62.98 57.55
N PHE A 134 -12.77 63.32 58.61
CA PHE A 134 -12.24 62.34 59.54
C PHE A 134 -13.44 61.70 60.24
N LYS A 135 -13.56 60.38 60.16
CA LYS A 135 -14.59 59.66 60.92
C LYS A 135 -13.91 58.87 62.02
N ASP A 136 -14.52 58.83 63.20
CA ASP A 136 -14.10 57.91 64.25
C ASP A 136 -14.51 56.45 63.90
N ALA A 137 -14.20 55.52 64.80
CA ALA A 137 -14.52 54.10 64.62
C ALA A 137 -16.03 53.81 64.54
N SER A 138 -16.88 54.71 65.04
CA SER A 138 -18.34 54.60 64.98
C SER A 138 -18.94 55.23 63.71
N GLY A 139 -18.10 55.86 62.87
CA GLY A 139 -18.53 56.58 61.69
C GLY A 139 -18.98 58.02 61.95
N LYS A 140 -18.86 58.51 63.19
CA LYS A 140 -19.13 59.92 63.54
C LYS A 140 -18.09 60.81 62.86
N LEU A 141 -18.55 61.87 62.22
CA LEU A 141 -17.67 62.90 61.66
C LEU A 141 -16.96 63.64 62.80
N LEU A 142 -15.64 63.57 62.80
CA LEU A 142 -14.74 64.35 63.63
C LEU A 142 -14.45 65.68 62.92
N ASP A 143 -15.15 66.73 63.36
CA ASP A 143 -14.92 68.11 62.94
C ASP A 143 -14.87 69.06 64.14
N LEU A 144 -14.47 70.31 63.91
CA LEU A 144 -14.41 71.38 64.93
C LEU A 144 -15.65 72.28 64.83
N LYS A 145 -16.77 71.79 64.30
CA LYS A 145 -17.99 72.59 64.21
C LYS A 145 -18.53 72.86 65.60
N PHE A 146 -19.05 74.06 65.82
CA PHE A 146 -19.68 74.38 67.10
C PHE A 146 -20.98 73.60 67.25
N ASP A 147 -21.06 72.77 68.28
CA ASP A 147 -22.26 72.10 68.71
C ASP A 147 -23.06 73.04 69.60
N SER A 148 -24.23 73.49 69.13
CA SER A 148 -25.08 74.43 69.86
C SER A 148 -25.67 73.85 71.14
N ALA A 149 -25.87 72.54 71.21
CA ALA A 149 -26.39 71.87 72.40
C ALA A 149 -25.30 71.75 73.48
N LEU A 150 -24.07 71.43 73.07
CA LEU A 150 -22.93 71.30 73.99
C LEU A 150 -22.19 72.63 74.25
N LYS A 151 -22.52 73.68 73.49
CA LYS A 151 -21.92 75.02 73.55
C LYS A 151 -20.39 75.01 73.38
N ARG A 152 -19.89 74.07 72.58
CA ARG A 152 -18.45 73.81 72.34
C ARG A 152 -18.24 73.09 70.99
N PRO A 153 -17.00 72.94 70.50
CA PRO A 153 -16.73 72.14 69.30
C PRO A 153 -17.20 70.68 69.45
N SER A 154 -17.68 70.09 68.36
CA SER A 154 -18.26 68.74 68.24
C SER A 154 -17.25 67.59 68.47
N SER A 155 -15.95 67.87 68.29
CA SER A 155 -14.83 66.94 68.48
C SER A 155 -13.60 67.70 69.01
N THR A 156 -12.69 66.98 69.65
CA THR A 156 -11.41 67.55 70.12
C THR A 156 -10.33 67.45 69.05
N MET A 157 -9.30 68.30 69.14
CA MET A 157 -8.14 68.22 68.23
C MET A 157 -7.39 66.90 68.36
N GLU A 158 -7.34 66.32 69.57
CA GLU A 158 -6.70 65.03 69.83
C GLU A 158 -7.39 63.87 69.11
N GLU A 159 -8.73 63.84 69.11
CA GLU A 159 -9.52 62.84 68.38
C GLU A 159 -9.22 62.88 66.87
N ILE A 160 -9.12 64.09 66.30
CA ILE A 160 -8.80 64.30 64.88
C ILE A 160 -7.37 63.82 64.57
N LEU A 161 -6.39 64.19 65.39
CA LEU A 161 -4.99 63.79 65.23
C LEU A 161 -4.81 62.27 65.35
N LEU A 162 -5.49 61.63 66.30
CA LEU A 162 -5.46 60.18 66.47
C LEU A 162 -6.04 59.47 65.23
N ALA A 163 -7.18 59.95 64.70
CA ALA A 163 -7.76 59.39 63.48
C ALA A 163 -6.84 59.55 62.26
N GLN A 164 -6.16 60.70 62.14
CA GLN A 164 -5.20 60.95 61.08
C GLN A 164 -3.96 60.04 61.17
N SER A 165 -3.39 59.86 62.36
CA SER A 165 -2.24 58.97 62.59
C SER A 165 -2.54 57.52 62.21
N LYS A 166 -3.73 57.01 62.55
CA LYS A 166 -4.18 55.66 62.17
C LYS A 166 -4.28 55.51 60.66
N ARG A 167 -4.86 56.49 59.95
CA ARG A 167 -4.93 56.45 58.47
C ARG A 167 -3.56 56.47 57.83
N TYR A 168 -2.63 57.27 58.34
CA TYR A 168 -1.25 57.29 57.86
C TYR A 168 -0.60 55.92 57.99
N SER A 169 -0.67 55.29 59.17
CA SER A 169 -0.09 53.96 59.40
C SER A 169 -0.69 52.87 58.48
N ALA A 170 -2.01 52.94 58.22
CA ALA A 170 -2.68 52.01 57.32
C ALA A 170 -2.27 52.23 55.85
N LEU A 171 -2.04 53.48 55.45
CA LEU A 171 -1.56 53.81 54.11
C LEU A 171 -0.11 53.36 53.91
N GLU A 172 0.75 53.58 54.90
CA GLU A 172 2.14 53.10 54.91
C GLU A 172 2.22 51.57 54.80
N THR A 173 1.40 50.86 55.57
CA THR A 173 1.31 49.38 55.50
C THR A 173 0.91 48.90 54.09
N ARG A 174 -0.08 49.56 53.47
CA ARG A 174 -0.51 49.24 52.10
C ARG A 174 0.57 49.53 51.08
N PHE A 175 1.25 50.67 51.21
CA PHE A 175 2.35 51.06 50.33
C PHE A 175 3.46 50.01 50.34
N ASN A 176 3.93 49.62 51.54
CA ASN A 176 5.00 48.63 51.68
C ASN A 176 4.61 47.27 51.07
N ARG A 177 3.38 46.82 51.29
CA ARG A 177 2.88 45.57 50.68
C ARG A 177 2.87 45.64 49.15
N THR A 178 2.39 46.74 48.58
CA THR A 178 2.38 46.91 47.11
C THR A 178 3.79 46.99 46.54
N GLU A 179 4.74 47.58 47.28
CA GLU A 179 6.15 47.61 46.87
C GLU A 179 6.78 46.20 46.85
N GLU A 180 6.45 45.34 47.83
CA GLU A 180 6.88 43.93 47.84
C GLU A 180 6.27 43.14 46.67
N GLU A 181 4.96 43.26 46.45
CA GLU A 181 4.26 42.61 45.33
C GLU A 181 4.86 43.02 43.96
N LEU A 182 5.25 44.29 43.81
CA LEU A 182 5.94 44.78 42.61
C LEU A 182 7.30 44.12 42.42
N LYS A 183 8.12 44.02 43.48
CA LYS A 183 9.44 43.37 43.42
C LYS A 183 9.32 41.90 43.06
N GLU A 184 8.37 41.18 43.65
CA GLU A 184 8.10 39.77 43.30
C GLU A 184 7.68 39.61 41.84
N GLY A 185 6.82 40.50 41.33
CA GLY A 185 6.40 40.51 39.93
C GLY A 185 7.58 40.66 38.97
N GLN A 186 8.48 41.61 39.25
CA GLN A 186 9.67 41.84 38.42
C GLN A 186 10.64 40.65 38.40
N VAL A 187 10.81 39.95 39.54
CA VAL A 187 11.65 38.73 39.60
C VAL A 187 11.05 37.62 38.72
N LYS A 188 9.73 37.40 38.81
CA LYS A 188 9.02 36.39 38.00
C LYS A 188 9.07 36.71 36.51
N GLU A 189 8.91 37.98 36.13
CA GLU A 189 9.01 38.42 34.74
C GLU A 189 10.41 38.11 34.17
N LYS A 190 11.46 38.41 34.94
CA LYS A 190 12.84 38.11 34.54
C LYS A 190 13.08 36.60 34.38
N GLN A 191 12.62 35.79 35.34
CA GLN A 191 12.73 34.33 35.26
C GLN A 191 12.03 33.77 34.01
N LEU A 192 10.82 34.26 33.71
CA LEU A 192 10.09 33.83 32.52
C LEU A 192 10.82 34.22 31.22
N ALA A 193 11.45 35.39 31.18
CA ALA A 193 12.25 35.83 30.04
C ALA A 193 13.49 34.95 29.83
N ASP A 194 14.19 34.59 30.91
CA ASP A 194 15.36 33.70 30.87
C ASP A 194 14.98 32.27 30.43
N ASP A 195 13.88 31.73 30.95
CA ASP A 195 13.35 30.41 30.57
C ASP A 195 12.95 30.37 29.09
N LEU A 196 12.31 31.43 28.59
CA LEU A 196 11.92 31.55 27.18
C LEU A 196 13.14 31.63 26.27
N ALA A 197 14.19 32.33 26.68
CA ALA A 197 15.46 32.38 25.95
C ALA A 197 16.15 31.01 25.90
N ALA A 198 16.20 30.29 27.02
CA ALA A 198 16.74 28.94 27.10
C ALA A 198 15.94 27.95 26.22
N TYR A 199 14.61 28.03 26.26
CA TYR A 199 13.73 27.21 25.42
C TYR A 199 13.95 27.47 23.93
N LYS A 200 14.04 28.74 23.51
CA LYS A 200 14.33 29.11 22.11
C LYS A 200 15.69 28.57 21.65
N LYS A 201 16.72 28.63 22.50
CA LYS A 201 18.05 28.09 22.19
C LYS A 201 18.00 26.58 21.99
N LYS A 202 17.39 25.84 22.93
CA LYS A 202 17.28 24.38 22.88
C LYS A 202 16.50 23.89 21.66
N THR A 203 15.39 24.55 21.34
CA THR A 203 14.59 24.24 20.15
C THR A 203 15.37 24.54 18.86
N GLY A 204 16.09 25.66 18.79
CA GLY A 204 16.96 25.99 17.66
C GLY A 204 18.08 24.98 17.42
N GLU A 205 18.73 24.48 18.49
CA GLU A 205 19.74 23.43 18.40
C GLU A 205 19.16 22.11 17.90
N LEU A 206 18.01 21.69 18.44
CA LEU A 206 17.33 20.45 18.05
C LEU A 206 16.90 20.47 16.57
N VAL A 207 16.36 21.59 16.10
CA VAL A 207 15.98 21.77 14.69
C VAL A 207 17.21 21.67 13.79
N LYS A 208 18.31 22.34 14.14
CA LYS A 208 19.57 22.25 13.38
C LYS A 208 20.12 20.82 13.34
N SER A 209 20.14 20.13 14.47
CA SER A 209 20.65 18.74 14.52
C SER A 209 19.78 17.79 13.70
N SER A 210 18.45 17.93 13.79
CA SER A 210 17.50 17.14 13.00
C SER A 210 17.67 17.40 11.50
N GLN A 211 17.78 18.67 11.10
CA GLN A 211 17.95 19.03 9.69
C GLN A 211 19.29 18.55 9.11
N MET A 212 20.38 18.62 9.89
CA MET A 212 21.67 18.05 9.48
C MET A 212 21.61 16.53 9.36
N ALA A 213 20.92 15.84 10.27
CA ALA A 213 20.73 14.40 10.20
C ALA A 213 19.95 13.99 8.93
N HIS A 214 18.83 14.65 8.64
CA HIS A 214 18.03 14.38 7.44
C HIS A 214 18.80 14.68 6.14
N VAL A 215 19.58 15.77 6.09
CA VAL A 215 20.41 16.08 4.92
C VAL A 215 21.48 15.00 4.72
N LYS A 216 22.10 14.52 5.81
CA LYS A 216 23.09 13.45 5.75
C LYS A 216 22.46 12.13 5.29
N GLU A 217 21.36 11.70 5.89
CA GLU A 217 20.62 10.49 5.50
C GLU A 217 20.19 10.54 4.04
N PHE A 218 19.69 11.68 3.57
CA PHE A 218 19.28 11.85 2.18
C PHE A 218 20.47 11.77 1.22
N LYS A 219 21.63 12.32 1.61
CA LYS A 219 22.86 12.22 0.83
C LYS A 219 23.35 10.76 0.77
N ASP A 220 23.43 10.10 1.92
CA ASP A 220 23.87 8.70 2.03
C ASP A 220 22.94 7.79 1.21
N PHE A 221 21.61 8.00 1.29
CA PHE A 221 20.63 7.29 0.46
C PHE A 221 20.82 7.52 -1.04
N LYS A 222 21.11 8.76 -1.45
CA LYS A 222 21.38 9.08 -2.87
C LYS A 222 22.65 8.40 -3.37
N ASP A 223 23.70 8.39 -2.55
CA ASP A 223 24.98 7.74 -2.88
C ASP A 223 24.80 6.21 -2.98
N GLU A 224 24.01 5.60 -2.09
CA GLU A 224 23.61 4.18 -2.13
C GLU A 224 22.84 3.85 -3.43
N LEU A 225 21.84 4.68 -3.77
CA LEU A 225 21.03 4.50 -4.97
C LEU A 225 21.88 4.50 -6.24
N GLU A 226 22.86 5.39 -6.31
CA GLU A 226 23.77 5.50 -7.46
C GLU A 226 24.71 4.29 -7.54
N LYS A 227 25.25 3.81 -6.42
CA LYS A 227 26.01 2.55 -6.38
C LYS A 227 25.19 1.37 -6.87
N THR A 228 23.97 1.21 -6.36
CA THR A 228 23.08 0.12 -6.80
C THR A 228 22.74 0.21 -8.28
N ARG A 229 22.58 1.42 -8.84
CA ARG A 229 22.39 1.60 -10.30
C ARG A 229 23.61 1.14 -11.09
N VAL A 230 24.81 1.55 -10.68
CA VAL A 230 26.07 1.13 -11.34
C VAL A 230 26.25 -0.38 -11.27
N GLU A 231 26.00 -0.99 -10.10
CA GLU A 231 26.06 -2.45 -9.93
C GLU A 231 25.04 -3.17 -10.81
N LYS A 232 23.79 -2.68 -10.86
CA LYS A 232 22.74 -3.24 -11.70
C LYS A 232 23.11 -3.17 -13.18
N ASP A 233 23.67 -2.06 -13.63
CA ASP A 233 24.10 -1.90 -15.03
C ASP A 233 25.33 -2.76 -15.34
N GLY A 234 26.25 -2.94 -14.38
CA GLY A 234 27.36 -3.88 -14.46
C GLY A 234 26.88 -5.33 -14.60
N LEU A 235 25.95 -5.76 -13.74
CA LEU A 235 25.33 -7.08 -13.77
C LEU A 235 24.56 -7.32 -15.07
N ARG A 236 23.83 -6.32 -15.58
CA ARG A 236 23.16 -6.41 -16.89
C ARG A 236 24.14 -6.64 -18.02
N LYS A 237 25.25 -5.89 -18.05
CA LYS A 237 26.30 -6.08 -19.07
C LYS A 237 26.95 -7.45 -18.95
N ALA A 238 27.24 -7.91 -17.73
CA ALA A 238 27.81 -9.23 -17.49
C ALA A 238 26.85 -10.35 -17.93
N LEU A 239 25.56 -10.22 -17.64
CA LEU A 239 24.53 -11.19 -18.04
C LEU A 239 24.38 -11.25 -19.56
N GLU A 240 24.38 -10.11 -20.25
CA GLU A 240 24.33 -10.08 -21.71
C GLU A 240 25.60 -10.68 -22.33
N LEU A 241 26.78 -10.40 -21.77
CA LEU A 241 28.02 -11.04 -22.20
C LEU A 241 27.93 -12.57 -22.03
N GLU A 242 27.51 -13.05 -20.85
CA GLU A 242 27.36 -14.48 -20.57
C GLU A 242 26.36 -15.15 -21.53
N LYS A 243 25.22 -14.51 -21.80
CA LYS A 243 24.25 -15.03 -22.79
C LYS A 243 24.87 -15.15 -24.17
N THR A 244 25.63 -14.13 -24.62
CA THR A 244 26.29 -14.19 -25.92
C THR A 244 27.37 -15.26 -25.99
N GLU A 245 28.15 -15.46 -24.93
CA GLU A 245 29.14 -16.53 -24.84
C GLU A 245 28.48 -17.91 -24.81
N ARG A 246 27.39 -18.08 -24.05
CA ARG A 246 26.62 -19.33 -24.04
C ARG A 246 25.97 -19.62 -25.40
N ALA A 247 25.47 -18.61 -26.10
CA ALA A 247 24.91 -18.78 -27.44
C ALA A 247 25.98 -19.27 -28.42
N LYS A 248 27.17 -18.63 -28.41
CA LYS A 248 28.31 -19.10 -29.20
C LYS A 248 28.73 -20.52 -28.84
N ALA A 249 28.87 -20.82 -27.55
CA ALA A 249 29.21 -22.17 -27.10
C ALA A 249 28.16 -23.21 -27.48
N ALA A 250 26.87 -22.85 -27.50
CA ALA A 250 25.80 -23.72 -27.96
C ALA A 250 25.84 -23.93 -29.48
N ASP A 251 26.13 -22.89 -30.26
CA ASP A 251 26.32 -23.00 -31.71
C ASP A 251 27.55 -23.85 -32.04
N ASP A 252 28.69 -23.63 -31.37
CA ASP A 252 29.91 -24.43 -31.52
C ASP A 252 29.65 -25.91 -31.14
N ALA A 253 28.95 -26.16 -30.04
CA ALA A 253 28.57 -27.51 -29.62
C ALA A 253 27.61 -28.18 -30.61
N LYS A 254 26.71 -27.42 -31.22
CA LYS A 254 25.80 -27.91 -32.27
C LYS A 254 26.56 -28.26 -33.54
N ASP A 255 27.51 -27.42 -33.95
CA ASP A 255 28.38 -27.69 -35.09
C ASP A 255 29.24 -28.94 -34.86
N ASP A 256 29.76 -29.12 -33.65
CA ASP A 256 30.50 -30.31 -33.27
C ASP A 256 29.61 -31.55 -33.19
N LEU A 257 28.39 -31.42 -32.67
CA LEU A 257 27.38 -32.49 -32.72
C LEU A 257 27.04 -32.87 -34.15
N ASP A 258 26.89 -31.91 -35.06
CA ASP A 258 26.62 -32.17 -36.48
C ASP A 258 27.82 -32.86 -37.15
N LYS A 259 29.05 -32.48 -36.82
CA LYS A 259 30.26 -33.18 -37.29
C LYS A 259 30.33 -34.60 -36.73
N ILE A 260 30.04 -34.80 -35.45
CA ILE A 260 30.01 -36.12 -34.80
C ILE A 260 28.90 -36.98 -35.41
N ALA A 261 27.71 -36.42 -35.62
CA ALA A 261 26.57 -37.10 -36.23
C ALA A 261 26.87 -37.49 -37.69
N LYS A 262 27.53 -36.62 -38.46
CA LYS A 262 28.05 -36.97 -39.80
C LYS A 262 29.05 -38.11 -39.72
N LYS A 263 30.06 -38.03 -38.84
CA LYS A 263 31.04 -39.11 -38.64
C LYS A 263 30.39 -40.41 -38.18
N LEU A 264 29.36 -40.35 -37.34
CA LEU A 264 28.57 -41.50 -36.92
C LEU A 264 27.79 -42.09 -38.08
N ARG A 265 27.08 -41.27 -38.88
CA ARG A 265 26.43 -41.75 -40.11
C ARG A 265 27.41 -42.36 -41.09
N ASP A 266 28.57 -41.75 -41.30
CA ASP A 266 29.61 -42.29 -42.17
C ASP A 266 30.16 -43.61 -41.62
N ARG A 267 30.35 -43.71 -40.30
CA ARG A 267 30.71 -44.96 -39.63
C ARG A 267 29.59 -45.98 -39.67
N ASP A 268 28.33 -45.61 -39.56
CA ASP A 268 27.18 -46.50 -39.62
C ASP A 268 26.92 -46.97 -41.05
N LEU A 269 27.18 -46.13 -42.05
CA LEU A 269 27.23 -46.52 -43.45
C LEU A 269 28.42 -47.44 -43.72
N LEU A 270 29.59 -47.18 -43.13
CA LEU A 270 30.76 -48.05 -43.26
C LEU A 270 30.52 -49.38 -42.55
N VAL A 271 30.01 -49.37 -41.32
CA VAL A 271 29.65 -50.57 -40.56
C VAL A 271 28.51 -51.28 -41.23
N GLY A 272 27.51 -50.58 -41.76
CA GLY A 272 26.41 -51.13 -42.54
C GLY A 272 26.88 -51.73 -43.85
N ASN A 273 27.88 -51.13 -44.52
CA ASN A 273 28.50 -51.67 -45.72
C ASN A 273 29.41 -52.85 -45.40
N LEU A 274 30.19 -52.79 -44.32
CA LEU A 274 31.02 -53.89 -43.83
C LEU A 274 30.17 -55.03 -43.31
N GLN A 275 29.06 -54.75 -42.62
CA GLN A 275 28.06 -55.72 -42.22
C GLN A 275 27.33 -56.23 -43.43
N SER A 276 26.95 -55.41 -44.41
CA SER A 276 26.35 -55.87 -45.66
C SER A 276 27.34 -56.64 -46.50
N GLN A 277 28.65 -56.41 -46.39
CA GLN A 277 29.70 -57.23 -46.98
C GLN A 277 29.91 -58.51 -46.18
N LEU A 278 29.88 -58.48 -44.85
CA LEU A 278 29.94 -59.65 -43.97
C LEU A 278 28.67 -60.48 -44.01
N ILE A 279 27.52 -59.87 -44.29
CA ILE A 279 26.20 -60.46 -44.50
C ILE A 279 26.15 -60.89 -45.95
N LEU A 280 26.61 -60.14 -46.95
CA LEU A 280 26.86 -60.74 -48.26
C LEU A 280 27.85 -61.90 -48.14
N GLU A 281 28.87 -61.90 -47.29
CA GLU A 281 29.81 -63.02 -47.17
C GLU A 281 29.29 -64.16 -46.27
N ARG A 282 28.46 -63.88 -45.24
CA ARG A 282 27.83 -64.89 -44.36
C ARG A 282 26.46 -65.35 -44.84
N THR A 283 25.64 -64.42 -45.32
CA THR A 283 24.29 -64.62 -45.88
C THR A 283 24.21 -64.67 -47.42
N LYS A 284 25.30 -64.53 -48.22
CA LYS A 284 25.23 -65.05 -49.60
C LYS A 284 24.95 -66.54 -49.62
N GLU A 285 25.10 -67.28 -48.53
CA GLU A 285 24.77 -68.71 -48.54
C GLU A 285 24.22 -69.34 -47.25
N ASN A 286 24.42 -68.84 -46.02
CA ASN A 286 24.34 -69.77 -44.86
C ASN A 286 23.13 -69.76 -43.91
N GLU A 287 22.48 -68.65 -43.55
CA GLU A 287 21.50 -68.69 -42.41
C GLU A 287 20.11 -69.27 -42.76
N VAL A 288 19.64 -69.10 -44.00
CA VAL A 288 18.38 -69.72 -44.45
C VAL A 288 18.64 -71.14 -44.96
N ALA A 289 19.78 -71.37 -45.62
CA ALA A 289 20.19 -72.69 -46.11
C ALA A 289 20.40 -73.69 -44.96
N SER A 290 20.84 -73.25 -43.78
CA SER A 290 21.04 -74.13 -42.62
C SER A 290 19.75 -74.75 -42.09
N ASN A 291 18.59 -74.14 -42.34
CA ASN A 291 17.28 -74.68 -41.94
C ASN A 291 16.65 -75.57 -43.00
N ILE A 292 17.14 -75.53 -44.24
CA ILE A 292 16.69 -76.43 -45.29
C ILE A 292 17.34 -77.79 -45.04
N ARG A 293 16.53 -78.76 -44.61
CA ARG A 293 17.05 -80.10 -44.32
C ARG A 293 17.35 -80.82 -45.65
N PRO A 294 18.61 -81.22 -45.93
CA PRO A 294 18.96 -81.88 -47.20
C PRO A 294 18.35 -83.28 -47.33
N GLU A 295 17.81 -83.82 -46.24
CA GLU A 295 17.10 -85.08 -46.20
C GLU A 295 15.80 -85.04 -47.00
N PHE A 296 15.11 -83.89 -47.08
CA PHE A 296 13.81 -83.76 -47.74
C PHE A 296 14.00 -83.33 -49.19
N LYS A 297 13.73 -84.23 -50.13
CA LYS A 297 14.12 -84.08 -51.53
C LYS A 297 13.18 -84.73 -52.52
N ILE A 298 13.31 -84.28 -53.76
CA ILE A 298 12.68 -84.88 -54.93
C ILE A 298 13.40 -86.20 -55.23
N VAL A 299 12.68 -87.31 -55.12
CA VAL A 299 13.22 -88.66 -55.39
C VAL A 299 12.96 -89.12 -56.81
N ASN A 300 11.93 -88.58 -57.47
CA ASN A 300 11.63 -88.90 -58.86
C ASN A 300 10.84 -87.78 -59.54
N ILE A 301 10.95 -87.69 -60.86
CA ILE A 301 10.20 -86.76 -61.70
C ILE A 301 9.62 -87.56 -62.87
N ASP A 302 8.37 -87.31 -63.25
CA ASP A 302 7.77 -87.92 -64.43
C ASP A 302 8.46 -87.47 -65.73
N ARG A 303 8.27 -88.21 -66.82
CA ARG A 303 8.91 -87.89 -68.11
C ARG A 303 8.46 -86.54 -68.69
N THR A 304 7.29 -86.05 -68.29
CA THR A 304 6.71 -84.78 -68.74
C THR A 304 7.20 -83.59 -67.90
N GLY A 305 7.87 -83.82 -66.77
CA GLY A 305 8.35 -82.76 -65.89
C GLY A 305 7.23 -82.00 -65.18
N THR A 306 6.06 -82.61 -65.01
CA THR A 306 4.84 -82.00 -64.46
C THR A 306 4.51 -82.52 -63.06
N THR A 307 4.84 -83.79 -62.82
CA THR A 307 4.60 -84.50 -61.57
C THR A 307 5.93 -84.92 -60.99
N LEU A 308 6.09 -84.74 -59.69
CA LEU A 308 7.28 -85.17 -58.96
C LEU A 308 6.88 -85.97 -57.75
N TYR A 309 7.83 -86.73 -57.23
CA TYR A 309 7.70 -87.49 -55.99
C TYR A 309 8.74 -87.00 -55.00
N ILE A 310 8.29 -86.72 -53.78
CA ILE A 310 9.16 -86.32 -52.67
C ILE A 310 9.20 -87.43 -51.61
N ASN A 311 10.31 -87.53 -50.88
CA ASN A 311 10.45 -88.49 -49.78
C ASN A 311 9.83 -87.98 -48.46
N LEU A 312 8.64 -87.41 -48.56
CA LEU A 312 7.79 -87.03 -47.44
C LEU A 312 6.44 -87.70 -47.64
N GLY A 313 5.82 -88.21 -46.58
CA GLY A 313 4.51 -88.87 -46.64
C GLY A 313 3.66 -88.69 -45.38
N PHE A 314 2.71 -89.60 -45.15
CA PHE A 314 1.80 -89.48 -43.99
C PHE A 314 2.56 -89.59 -42.65
N GLY A 315 3.67 -90.32 -42.60
CA GLY A 315 4.53 -90.44 -41.42
C GLY A 315 5.19 -89.11 -41.04
N ASP A 316 5.33 -88.21 -42.02
CA ASP A 316 5.91 -86.88 -41.85
C ASP A 316 4.83 -85.80 -41.60
N ARG A 317 3.55 -86.17 -41.48
CA ARG A 317 2.42 -85.26 -41.20
C ARG A 317 2.17 -84.18 -42.26
N ILE A 318 2.56 -84.43 -43.50
CA ILE A 318 2.15 -83.58 -44.62
C ILE A 318 0.71 -83.94 -45.04
N LYS A 319 0.00 -83.00 -45.66
CA LYS A 319 -1.37 -83.18 -46.16
C LYS A 319 -1.44 -82.81 -47.65
N PRO A 320 -2.43 -83.35 -48.41
CA PRO A 320 -2.75 -82.79 -49.71
C PRO A 320 -2.96 -81.28 -49.61
N GLN A 321 -2.57 -80.55 -50.66
CA GLN A 321 -2.56 -79.08 -50.75
C GLN A 321 -1.51 -78.38 -49.88
N ASP A 322 -0.64 -79.09 -49.18
CA ASP A 322 0.55 -78.47 -48.61
C ASP A 322 1.55 -78.16 -49.72
N THR A 323 2.13 -76.97 -49.64
CA THR A 323 3.05 -76.42 -50.62
C THR A 323 4.47 -76.40 -50.07
N PHE A 324 5.45 -76.51 -50.97
CA PHE A 324 6.86 -76.45 -50.62
C PHE A 324 7.62 -75.65 -51.68
N SER A 325 8.64 -74.92 -51.26
CA SER A 325 9.65 -74.38 -52.17
C SER A 325 10.65 -75.47 -52.55
N ILE A 326 11.15 -75.40 -53.78
CA ILE A 326 12.18 -76.29 -54.32
C ILE A 326 13.49 -75.52 -54.38
N HIS A 327 14.55 -76.14 -53.89
CA HIS A 327 15.89 -75.57 -53.81
C HIS A 327 16.91 -76.49 -54.46
N GLY A 328 17.89 -75.91 -55.14
CA GLY A 328 19.03 -76.66 -55.66
C GLY A 328 19.92 -77.20 -54.56
N ILE A 329 20.79 -78.14 -54.91
CA ILE A 329 21.95 -78.51 -54.10
C ILE A 329 23.21 -78.00 -54.80
N SER A 330 24.04 -77.26 -54.07
CA SER A 330 25.34 -76.79 -54.54
C SER A 330 26.38 -77.93 -54.56
N ALA A 331 27.52 -77.72 -55.23
CA ALA A 331 28.56 -78.75 -55.38
C ALA A 331 29.16 -79.23 -54.04
N ASP A 332 29.03 -78.44 -52.98
CA ASP A 332 29.42 -78.74 -51.60
C ASP A 332 28.35 -79.55 -50.83
N GLY A 333 27.25 -79.95 -51.48
CA GLY A 333 26.17 -80.72 -50.89
C GLY A 333 25.19 -79.91 -50.05
N ARG A 334 25.36 -78.57 -49.97
CA ARG A 334 24.45 -77.70 -49.22
C ARG A 334 23.27 -77.25 -50.08
N PRO A 335 22.05 -77.15 -49.50
CA PRO A 335 20.93 -76.53 -50.16
C PRO A 335 21.24 -75.09 -50.58
N ASN A 336 20.89 -74.73 -51.81
CA ASN A 336 20.95 -73.37 -52.29
C ASN A 336 19.80 -72.56 -51.66
N PRO A 337 20.06 -71.42 -51.00
CA PRO A 337 19.00 -70.59 -50.41
C PRO A 337 18.03 -70.02 -51.46
N ASN A 338 18.43 -69.99 -52.74
CA ASN A 338 17.59 -69.52 -53.83
C ASN A 338 16.55 -70.58 -54.23
N VAL A 339 15.30 -70.13 -54.33
CA VAL A 339 14.16 -70.97 -54.72
C VAL A 339 14.16 -71.15 -56.24
N LYS A 340 14.22 -72.40 -56.71
CA LYS A 340 14.06 -72.80 -58.12
C LYS A 340 12.61 -72.73 -58.59
N GLY A 341 11.70 -73.10 -57.69
CA GLY A 341 10.28 -73.25 -57.99
C GLY A 341 9.49 -73.66 -56.75
N SER A 342 8.24 -74.07 -56.96
CA SER A 342 7.37 -74.56 -55.90
C SER A 342 6.55 -75.76 -56.35
N LEU A 343 6.14 -76.56 -55.40
CA LEU A 343 5.29 -77.73 -55.59
C LEU A 343 4.12 -77.73 -54.62
N GLU A 344 3.08 -78.48 -54.99
CA GLU A 344 1.92 -78.79 -54.17
C GLU A 344 1.78 -80.31 -54.04
N ILE A 345 1.49 -80.80 -52.84
CA ILE A 345 1.16 -82.20 -52.62
C ILE A 345 -0.23 -82.49 -53.18
N VAL A 346 -0.31 -83.45 -54.11
CA VAL A 346 -1.57 -83.87 -54.73
C VAL A 346 -2.12 -85.11 -54.05
N ASN A 347 -1.26 -86.09 -53.80
CA ASN A 347 -1.65 -87.36 -53.19
C ASN A 347 -0.53 -87.91 -52.31
N ILE A 348 -0.90 -88.53 -51.19
CA ILE A 348 0.06 -89.22 -50.32
C ILE A 348 0.04 -90.70 -50.70
N VAL A 349 1.17 -91.22 -51.15
CA VAL A 349 1.29 -92.56 -51.75
C VAL A 349 1.83 -93.58 -50.74
N GLY A 350 2.55 -93.13 -49.71
CA GLY A 350 3.09 -93.98 -48.66
C GLY A 350 3.55 -93.21 -47.42
N GLU A 351 4.23 -93.90 -46.52
CA GLU A 351 4.67 -93.36 -45.22
C GLU A 351 5.63 -92.18 -45.37
N HIS A 352 6.57 -92.30 -46.31
CA HIS A 352 7.55 -91.26 -46.66
C HIS A 352 7.57 -90.99 -48.17
N LEU A 353 6.40 -91.05 -48.83
CA LEU A 353 6.29 -90.82 -50.27
C LEU A 353 5.00 -90.08 -50.62
N ALA A 354 5.14 -88.95 -51.30
CA ALA A 354 4.03 -88.17 -51.81
C ALA A 354 4.22 -87.81 -53.28
N GLN A 355 3.11 -87.83 -54.01
CA GLN A 355 2.99 -87.34 -55.37
C GLN A 355 2.62 -85.87 -55.33
N CYS A 356 3.38 -85.06 -56.04
CA CYS A 356 3.24 -83.62 -56.07
C CYS A 356 3.16 -83.10 -57.51
N ARG A 357 2.60 -81.90 -57.65
CA ARG A 357 2.56 -81.14 -58.90
C ARG A 357 3.42 -79.90 -58.77
N ILE A 358 4.16 -79.57 -59.82
CA ILE A 358 4.90 -78.30 -59.88
C ILE A 358 3.93 -77.13 -60.09
N ILE A 359 4.01 -76.11 -59.25
CA ILE A 359 3.17 -74.90 -59.34
C ILE A 359 3.91 -73.81 -60.12
N THR A 360 5.19 -73.58 -59.80
CA THR A 360 6.01 -72.54 -60.41
C THR A 360 7.43 -73.03 -60.66
N VAL A 361 8.03 -72.52 -61.73
CA VAL A 361 9.46 -72.66 -62.05
C VAL A 361 9.97 -71.27 -62.39
N LYS A 362 10.99 -70.78 -61.68
CA LYS A 362 11.49 -69.42 -61.87
C LYS A 362 12.25 -69.25 -63.18
N ASN A 363 13.17 -70.17 -63.47
CA ASN A 363 14.00 -70.08 -64.67
C ASN A 363 14.26 -71.48 -65.25
N SER A 364 13.28 -72.00 -65.98
CA SER A 364 13.36 -73.36 -66.55
C SER A 364 14.57 -73.57 -67.46
N ASN A 365 15.10 -72.51 -68.10
CA ASN A 365 16.20 -72.62 -69.06
C ASN A 365 17.58 -72.57 -68.41
N LYS A 366 17.72 -71.82 -67.29
CA LYS A 366 19.01 -71.67 -66.61
C LYS A 366 19.14 -72.53 -65.37
N ASP A 367 18.04 -72.81 -64.70
CA ASP A 367 18.01 -73.51 -63.41
C ASP A 367 16.79 -74.45 -63.31
N PRO A 368 16.80 -75.58 -64.06
CA PRO A 368 15.69 -76.52 -64.06
C PRO A 368 15.56 -77.26 -62.71
N ILE A 369 14.35 -77.76 -62.45
CA ILE A 369 14.07 -78.65 -61.30
C ILE A 369 14.60 -80.04 -61.63
N LEU A 370 15.40 -80.60 -60.74
CA LEU A 370 16.09 -81.87 -60.92
C LEU A 370 15.78 -82.85 -59.79
N LYS A 371 15.94 -84.15 -60.08
CA LYS A 371 15.95 -85.18 -59.04
C LYS A 371 17.10 -84.89 -58.07
N GLY A 372 16.81 -84.95 -56.78
CA GLY A 372 17.76 -84.63 -55.72
C GLY A 372 17.64 -83.19 -55.20
N ASP A 373 16.96 -82.27 -55.90
CA ASP A 373 16.64 -80.96 -55.36
C ASP A 373 15.82 -81.11 -54.05
N VAL A 374 16.08 -80.22 -53.10
CA VAL A 374 15.51 -80.29 -51.76
C VAL A 374 14.26 -79.45 -51.64
N VAL A 375 13.38 -79.85 -50.74
CA VAL A 375 12.08 -79.21 -50.52
C VAL A 375 12.03 -78.60 -49.14
N PHE A 376 11.42 -77.42 -49.03
CA PHE A 376 11.32 -76.69 -47.78
C PHE A 376 9.95 -76.03 -47.62
N ASN A 377 9.49 -75.95 -46.38
CA ASN A 377 8.31 -75.18 -46.02
C ASN A 377 8.48 -74.69 -44.56
N PRO A 378 8.54 -73.37 -44.30
CA PRO A 378 8.69 -72.82 -42.95
C PRO A 378 7.42 -72.93 -42.09
N ILE A 379 6.27 -73.26 -42.68
CA ILE A 379 4.97 -73.46 -42.00
C ILE A 379 4.88 -74.89 -41.43
N TRP A 380 5.65 -75.83 -41.99
CA TRP A 380 5.57 -77.25 -41.64
C TRP A 380 6.85 -77.77 -40.98
N SER A 381 6.71 -78.78 -40.11
CA SER A 381 7.80 -79.68 -39.75
C SER A 381 7.29 -81.07 -39.40
N SER A 382 8.12 -82.10 -39.62
CA SER A 382 7.76 -83.50 -39.36
C SER A 382 7.59 -83.84 -37.86
N GLY A 383 8.22 -83.06 -36.97
CA GLY A 383 8.32 -83.38 -35.54
C GLY A 383 7.54 -82.47 -34.58
N ALA A 384 7.48 -81.16 -34.87
CA ALA A 384 6.95 -80.15 -33.96
C ALA A 384 5.96 -79.21 -34.65
N THR A 385 5.15 -78.54 -33.84
CA THR A 385 4.33 -77.43 -34.30
C THR A 385 5.20 -76.20 -34.51
N LYS A 386 5.10 -75.58 -35.68
CA LYS A 386 5.79 -74.32 -35.98
C LYS A 386 5.21 -73.17 -35.18
N ARG A 387 6.10 -72.26 -34.77
CA ARG A 387 5.77 -71.09 -33.97
C ARG A 387 6.29 -69.83 -34.62
N VAL A 388 5.45 -68.84 -34.77
CA VAL A 388 5.82 -67.58 -35.43
C VAL A 388 5.36 -66.39 -34.62
N ALA A 389 6.08 -65.29 -34.77
CA ALA A 389 5.62 -63.97 -34.40
C ALA A 389 5.46 -63.12 -35.67
N ILE A 390 4.54 -62.15 -35.66
CA ILE A 390 4.18 -61.39 -36.85
C ILE A 390 4.15 -59.90 -36.54
N MET A 391 4.76 -59.07 -37.38
CA MET A 391 4.67 -57.62 -37.24
C MET A 391 4.65 -56.91 -38.58
N GLY A 392 4.12 -55.70 -38.60
CA GLY A 392 4.06 -54.88 -39.81
C GLY A 392 2.83 -55.14 -40.66
N ILE A 393 2.85 -54.56 -41.86
CA ILE A 393 1.75 -54.64 -42.81
C ILE A 393 1.88 -55.93 -43.61
N ILE A 394 0.87 -56.80 -43.51
CA ILE A 394 0.84 -58.07 -44.22
C ILE A 394 -0.07 -57.92 -45.43
N ASP A 395 0.49 -57.58 -46.60
CA ASP A 395 -0.28 -57.43 -47.83
C ASP A 395 -0.24 -58.71 -48.68
N LEU A 396 -1.21 -59.59 -48.46
CA LEU A 396 -1.29 -60.88 -49.15
C LEU A 396 -1.77 -60.74 -50.60
N GLN A 397 -2.38 -59.61 -50.97
CA GLN A 397 -3.01 -59.40 -52.27
C GLN A 397 -2.27 -58.39 -53.16
N GLY A 398 -1.24 -57.71 -52.64
CA GLY A 398 -0.55 -56.65 -53.36
C GLY A 398 -1.38 -55.38 -53.51
N THR A 399 -2.34 -55.15 -52.59
CA THR A 399 -3.31 -54.04 -52.62
C THR A 399 -2.93 -52.87 -51.73
N GLY A 400 -1.84 -53.00 -50.96
CA GLY A 400 -1.41 -52.05 -49.94
C GLY A 400 -2.29 -52.07 -48.68
N LYS A 401 -3.24 -53.01 -48.58
CA LYS A 401 -4.06 -53.22 -47.39
C LYS A 401 -3.44 -54.30 -46.53
N ASP A 402 -3.45 -54.07 -45.23
CA ASP A 402 -3.01 -55.07 -44.27
C ASP A 402 -4.07 -56.17 -44.10
N ASN A 403 -3.60 -57.41 -44.15
CA ASN A 403 -4.35 -58.66 -44.06
C ASN A 403 -3.85 -59.53 -42.91
N ILE A 404 -3.16 -58.96 -41.90
CA ILE A 404 -2.55 -59.73 -40.79
C ILE A 404 -3.52 -60.69 -40.09
N PHE A 405 -4.78 -60.31 -39.85
CA PHE A 405 -5.76 -61.20 -39.22
C PHE A 405 -6.15 -62.39 -40.10
N GLU A 406 -6.22 -62.18 -41.42
CA GLU A 406 -6.45 -63.28 -42.37
C GLU A 406 -5.23 -64.20 -42.41
N PHE A 407 -4.03 -63.63 -42.41
CA PHE A 407 -2.78 -64.38 -42.40
C PHE A 407 -2.63 -65.24 -41.14
N ILE A 408 -2.91 -64.67 -39.95
CA ILE A 408 -2.93 -65.41 -38.69
C ILE A 408 -3.88 -66.60 -38.77
N LYS A 409 -5.12 -66.38 -39.24
CA LYS A 409 -6.10 -67.44 -39.40
C LYS A 409 -5.64 -68.54 -40.38
N GLN A 410 -4.99 -68.16 -41.48
CA GLN A 410 -4.43 -69.11 -42.44
C GLN A 410 -3.31 -69.96 -41.82
N LEU A 411 -2.42 -69.34 -41.03
CA LEU A 411 -1.35 -70.03 -40.30
C LEU A 411 -1.90 -70.99 -39.25
N GLU A 412 -2.86 -70.55 -38.44
CA GLU A 412 -3.51 -71.37 -37.41
C GLU A 412 -4.26 -72.56 -38.01
N ASN A 413 -4.96 -72.37 -39.14
CA ASN A 413 -5.61 -73.46 -39.88
C ASN A 413 -4.61 -74.50 -40.41
N LYS A 414 -3.37 -74.08 -40.70
CA LYS A 414 -2.26 -74.95 -41.08
C LYS A 414 -1.51 -75.54 -39.87
N GLY A 415 -1.96 -75.22 -38.66
CA GLY A 415 -1.43 -75.77 -37.41
C GLY A 415 -0.19 -75.04 -36.89
N VAL A 416 0.08 -73.81 -37.35
CA VAL A 416 1.13 -72.94 -36.82
C VAL A 416 0.60 -72.15 -35.63
N LEU A 417 1.39 -72.03 -34.56
CA LEU A 417 1.06 -71.19 -33.41
C LEU A 417 1.63 -69.79 -33.60
N VAL A 418 0.78 -68.77 -33.43
CA VAL A 418 1.21 -67.37 -33.44
C VAL A 418 1.51 -66.93 -32.01
N ASP A 419 2.79 -67.01 -31.63
CA ASP A 419 3.28 -66.69 -30.28
C ASP A 419 3.10 -65.19 -29.96
N SER A 420 3.20 -64.30 -30.96
CA SER A 420 3.04 -62.86 -30.76
C SER A 420 2.65 -62.17 -32.06
N TYR A 421 1.80 -61.14 -32.01
CA TYR A 421 1.66 -60.25 -33.17
C TYR A 421 1.44 -58.80 -32.77
N LEU A 422 1.87 -57.88 -33.63
CA LEU A 422 1.59 -56.46 -33.48
C LEU A 422 0.23 -56.14 -34.10
N ASP A 423 -0.74 -55.75 -33.27
CA ASP A 423 -2.09 -55.46 -33.74
C ASP A 423 -2.09 -54.15 -34.56
N PRO A 424 -2.59 -54.17 -35.81
CA PRO A 424 -2.54 -53.02 -36.71
C PRO A 424 -3.54 -51.92 -36.38
N THR A 425 -4.55 -52.23 -35.57
CA THR A 425 -5.61 -51.29 -35.16
C THR A 425 -5.24 -50.57 -33.87
N THR A 426 -4.69 -51.31 -32.91
CA THR A 426 -4.39 -50.81 -31.55
C THR A 426 -2.92 -50.48 -31.35
N PHE A 427 -2.03 -50.96 -32.22
CA PHE A 427 -0.57 -50.87 -32.09
C PHE A 427 -0.02 -51.50 -30.81
N GLU A 428 -0.79 -52.42 -30.22
CA GLU A 428 -0.41 -53.20 -29.06
C GLU A 428 0.12 -54.57 -29.49
N ILE A 429 1.09 -55.07 -28.74
CA ILE A 429 1.57 -56.45 -28.89
C ILE A 429 0.55 -57.38 -28.22
N LYS A 430 0.01 -58.32 -29.00
CA LYS A 430 -0.91 -59.36 -28.54
C LYS A 430 -0.17 -60.69 -28.34
N ASN A 431 -0.76 -61.56 -27.52
CA ASN A 431 -0.24 -62.88 -27.09
C ASN A 431 1.05 -62.80 -26.24
N GLN A 432 1.04 -62.07 -25.12
CA GLN A 432 2.17 -62.04 -24.17
C GLN A 432 2.31 -63.36 -23.38
N PRO A 433 3.53 -63.82 -22.99
CA PRO A 433 4.81 -63.08 -22.92
C PRO A 433 5.52 -62.87 -24.26
N GLY A 434 4.98 -63.41 -25.36
CA GLY A 434 5.41 -63.12 -26.73
C GLY A 434 6.53 -64.02 -27.23
N ILE A 435 7.50 -63.43 -27.93
CA ILE A 435 8.61 -64.13 -28.59
C ILE A 435 9.50 -64.83 -27.56
N THR A 436 9.78 -66.12 -27.78
CA THR A 436 10.64 -66.94 -26.91
C THR A 436 11.70 -67.67 -27.75
N PRO A 437 12.68 -68.37 -27.15
CA PRO A 437 13.63 -69.17 -27.91
C PRO A 437 12.99 -70.36 -28.65
N LYS A 438 11.70 -70.65 -28.38
CA LYS A 438 10.93 -71.67 -29.11
C LYS A 438 10.24 -71.12 -30.35
N THR A 439 10.20 -69.80 -30.53
CA THR A 439 9.62 -69.17 -31.72
C THR A 439 10.57 -69.39 -32.90
N ASP A 440 10.10 -69.99 -33.99
CA ASP A 440 10.95 -70.30 -35.15
C ASP A 440 11.27 -69.02 -35.95
N TYR A 441 10.26 -68.19 -36.21
CA TYR A 441 10.38 -67.02 -37.08
C TYR A 441 9.67 -65.79 -36.52
N LEU A 442 10.30 -64.62 -36.68
CA LEU A 442 9.60 -63.33 -36.68
C LEU A 442 9.36 -62.94 -38.14
N ILE A 443 8.09 -62.98 -38.55
CA ILE A 443 7.63 -62.59 -39.88
C ILE A 443 7.46 -61.07 -39.91
N GLU A 444 8.27 -60.41 -40.73
CA GLU A 444 8.27 -58.97 -40.91
C GLU A 444 7.46 -58.59 -42.16
N GLY A 445 6.43 -57.77 -41.99
CA GLY A 445 5.62 -57.22 -43.08
C GLY A 445 6.36 -56.14 -43.88
N ASP A 446 5.77 -55.76 -45.01
CA ASP A 446 6.40 -54.83 -45.96
C ASP A 446 6.56 -53.42 -45.38
N ASN A 447 7.69 -52.78 -45.73
CA ASN A 447 7.95 -51.33 -45.54
C ASN A 447 7.73 -50.80 -44.12
N LEU A 448 8.07 -51.61 -43.12
CA LEU A 448 8.06 -51.25 -41.69
C LEU A 448 8.79 -49.94 -41.36
N ASP A 449 9.90 -49.64 -42.05
CA ASP A 449 10.73 -48.47 -41.75
C ASP A 449 10.28 -47.20 -42.51
N PHE A 450 9.29 -47.31 -43.41
CA PHE A 450 8.79 -46.21 -44.25
C PHE A 450 7.30 -45.89 -44.00
N ILE A 451 6.73 -46.35 -42.89
CA ILE A 451 5.35 -46.07 -42.52
C ILE A 451 5.22 -44.57 -42.21
N LYS A 452 4.70 -43.80 -43.20
CA LYS A 452 4.35 -42.38 -43.02
C LYS A 452 3.19 -42.22 -42.05
N GLU A 453 3.07 -41.03 -41.46
CA GLU A 453 1.93 -40.63 -40.62
C GLU A 453 0.60 -41.06 -41.24
N LEU A 454 -0.04 -42.05 -40.62
CA LEU A 454 -1.30 -42.58 -41.09
C LEU A 454 -2.37 -41.51 -40.90
N ARG A 455 -3.03 -41.08 -41.98
CA ARG A 455 -4.09 -40.07 -41.91
C ARG A 455 -5.14 -40.48 -40.88
N GLY A 456 -5.37 -39.61 -39.88
CA GLY A 456 -6.35 -39.82 -38.81
C GLY A 456 -5.81 -40.55 -37.57
N ARG A 457 -4.50 -40.79 -37.46
CA ARG A 457 -3.85 -41.30 -36.25
C ARG A 457 -3.07 -40.21 -35.52
N THR A 458 -3.02 -40.32 -34.20
CA THR A 458 -2.32 -39.35 -33.35
C THR A 458 -0.80 -39.59 -33.38
N GLN A 459 -0.02 -38.60 -32.93
CA GLN A 459 1.43 -38.76 -32.75
C GLN A 459 1.75 -39.85 -31.71
N GLU A 460 0.90 -40.03 -30.70
CA GLU A 460 1.02 -41.10 -29.71
C GLU A 460 0.86 -42.49 -30.33
N ASP A 461 -0.07 -42.64 -31.28
CA ASP A 461 -0.28 -43.91 -31.99
C ASP A 461 0.95 -44.32 -32.81
N MET A 462 1.58 -43.35 -33.49
CA MET A 462 2.82 -43.58 -34.25
C MET A 462 4.00 -43.92 -33.35
N ALA A 463 4.08 -43.31 -32.17
CA ALA A 463 5.08 -43.66 -31.17
C ALA A 463 4.87 -45.11 -30.66
N ARG A 464 3.63 -45.51 -30.36
CA ARG A 464 3.30 -46.89 -29.95
C ARG A 464 3.65 -47.91 -31.02
N LEU A 465 3.33 -47.64 -32.28
CA LEU A 465 3.70 -48.48 -33.41
C LEU A 465 5.22 -48.68 -33.48
N THR A 466 5.98 -47.58 -33.39
CA THR A 466 7.46 -47.61 -33.45
C THR A 466 8.05 -48.41 -32.29
N ILE A 467 7.52 -48.21 -31.07
CA ILE A 467 7.92 -48.96 -29.87
C ILE A 467 7.58 -50.45 -30.04
N GLY A 468 6.38 -50.79 -30.53
CA GLY A 468 5.95 -52.17 -30.75
C GLY A 468 6.84 -52.91 -31.75
N ILE A 469 7.16 -52.29 -32.89
CA ILE A 469 8.09 -52.83 -33.90
C ILE A 469 9.47 -53.08 -33.28
N GLN A 470 10.02 -52.09 -32.58
CA GLN A 470 11.35 -52.22 -31.98
C GLN A 470 11.38 -53.29 -30.88
N THR A 471 10.30 -53.41 -30.11
CA THR A 471 10.17 -54.40 -29.04
C THR A 471 10.18 -55.82 -29.60
N LEU A 472 9.43 -56.09 -30.67
CA LEU A 472 9.43 -57.42 -31.31
C LEU A 472 10.77 -57.73 -32.00
N ARG A 473 11.40 -56.75 -32.66
CA ARG A 473 12.75 -56.92 -33.23
C ARG A 473 13.79 -57.25 -32.17
N ASN A 474 13.79 -56.51 -31.06
CA ASN A 474 14.71 -56.75 -29.94
C ASN A 474 14.45 -58.11 -29.29
N SER A 475 13.18 -58.46 -29.06
CA SER A 475 12.82 -59.76 -28.48
C SER A 475 13.25 -60.92 -29.37
N ALA A 476 13.10 -60.80 -30.71
CA ALA A 476 13.61 -61.81 -31.63
C ALA A 476 15.14 -61.91 -31.58
N LYS A 477 15.85 -60.78 -31.55
CA LYS A 477 17.31 -60.75 -31.44
C LYS A 477 17.82 -61.39 -30.15
N GLU A 478 17.22 -61.05 -29.01
CA GLU A 478 17.60 -61.56 -27.69
C GLU A 478 17.34 -63.06 -27.56
N ASN A 479 16.27 -63.57 -28.18
CA ASN A 479 15.91 -64.98 -28.15
C ASN A 479 16.49 -65.81 -29.31
N GLY A 480 17.32 -65.21 -30.18
CA GLY A 480 17.93 -65.90 -31.33
C GLY A 480 16.94 -66.35 -32.41
N VAL A 481 15.78 -65.67 -32.51
CA VAL A 481 14.72 -65.99 -33.46
C VAL A 481 15.04 -65.38 -34.83
N ILE A 482 14.86 -66.18 -35.88
CA ILE A 482 15.19 -65.77 -37.25
C ILE A 482 14.13 -64.79 -37.74
N ARG A 483 14.58 -63.64 -38.24
CA ARG A 483 13.70 -62.63 -38.84
C ARG A 483 13.57 -62.92 -40.33
N MET A 484 12.34 -62.99 -40.83
CA MET A 484 12.07 -63.30 -42.22
C MET A 484 11.03 -62.33 -42.77
N ASP A 485 11.34 -61.69 -43.88
CA ASP A 485 10.38 -60.87 -44.62
C ASP A 485 9.18 -61.73 -45.10
N ILE A 486 7.98 -61.17 -45.05
CA ILE A 486 6.72 -61.85 -45.40
C ILE A 486 6.78 -62.44 -46.81
N ARG A 487 7.35 -61.72 -47.78
CA ARG A 487 7.44 -62.20 -49.18
C ARG A 487 8.37 -63.38 -49.26
N LYS A 488 9.50 -63.32 -48.54
CA LYS A 488 10.43 -64.46 -48.46
C LYS A 488 9.78 -65.65 -47.76
N TYR A 489 9.04 -65.42 -46.69
CA TYR A 489 8.30 -66.46 -45.96
C TYR A 489 7.29 -67.16 -46.86
N LEU A 490 6.48 -66.40 -47.61
CA LEU A 490 5.52 -66.94 -48.58
C LEU A 490 6.22 -67.69 -49.72
N GLU A 491 7.31 -67.15 -50.25
CA GLU A 491 8.10 -67.79 -51.29
C GLU A 491 8.65 -69.15 -50.84
N MET A 492 9.19 -69.20 -49.62
CA MET A 492 9.73 -70.41 -49.01
C MET A 492 8.66 -71.41 -48.58
N ALA A 493 7.43 -70.95 -48.32
CA ALA A 493 6.27 -71.82 -48.13
C ALA A 493 5.71 -72.37 -49.45
N GLY A 494 6.28 -71.99 -50.59
CA GLY A 494 5.82 -72.41 -51.91
C GLY A 494 4.57 -71.66 -52.41
N TYR A 495 4.20 -70.55 -51.77
CA TYR A 495 3.11 -69.70 -52.24
C TYR A 495 3.57 -68.75 -53.35
N ARG A 496 2.61 -68.34 -54.18
CA ARG A 496 2.83 -67.25 -55.13
C ARG A 496 2.93 -65.95 -54.36
N VAL A 497 4.09 -65.31 -54.46
CA VAL A 497 4.32 -64.00 -53.85
C VAL A 497 3.56 -62.95 -54.66
N PRO A 498 2.64 -62.17 -54.04
CA PRO A 498 1.97 -61.07 -54.72
C PRO A 498 2.98 -59.99 -55.11
N ARG A 499 2.68 -59.16 -56.12
CA ARG A 499 3.55 -58.00 -56.44
C ARG A 499 3.56 -57.01 -55.29
N ASN A 500 4.68 -56.33 -55.09
CA ASN A 500 4.77 -55.31 -54.05
C ASN A 500 3.94 -54.09 -54.44
N PHE A 501 2.99 -53.69 -53.59
CA PHE A 501 2.18 -52.48 -53.80
C PHE A 501 3.06 -51.23 -53.93
N PHE A 502 4.15 -51.17 -53.17
CA PHE A 502 5.07 -50.03 -53.18
C PHE A 502 5.97 -49.95 -54.42
N GLU A 503 6.04 -51.02 -55.22
CA GLU A 503 6.71 -51.02 -56.53
C GLU A 503 5.78 -50.59 -57.68
N GLN A 504 4.48 -50.37 -57.43
CA GLN A 504 3.45 -50.12 -58.47
C GLN A 504 3.19 -48.64 -58.82
N GLY A 505 3.98 -47.68 -58.35
CA GLY A 505 3.77 -46.26 -58.66
C GLY A 505 2.80 -45.54 -57.70
N PRO A 506 2.32 -44.32 -58.03
CA PRO A 506 2.44 -43.15 -57.14
C PRO A 506 1.31 -42.97 -56.12
N ASN A 507 0.90 -44.02 -55.41
CA ASN A 507 0.01 -43.86 -54.25
C ASN A 507 0.50 -44.68 -53.03
N PRO A 508 1.35 -44.10 -52.16
CA PRO A 508 2.12 -44.85 -51.16
C PRO A 508 1.38 -45.04 -49.82
N ASN A 509 0.06 -44.89 -49.78
CA ASN A 509 -0.67 -44.90 -48.52
C ASN A 509 -1.21 -46.30 -48.20
N ALA A 510 -0.39 -47.11 -47.54
CA ALA A 510 -0.83 -48.39 -47.01
C ALA A 510 -1.90 -48.20 -45.92
N GLN A 511 -2.87 -49.10 -45.88
CA GLN A 511 -3.99 -49.05 -44.93
C GLN A 511 -3.93 -50.25 -43.99
N PHE A 512 -3.78 -49.98 -42.70
CA PHE A 512 -3.87 -51.00 -41.65
C PHE A 512 -5.26 -51.63 -41.58
N ALA A 513 -5.30 -52.91 -41.21
CA ALA A 513 -6.55 -53.66 -41.12
C ALA A 513 -7.42 -53.06 -40.02
N ARG A 514 -8.72 -52.87 -40.30
CA ARG A 514 -9.73 -52.51 -39.30
C ARG A 514 -10.50 -53.77 -38.91
N PRO A 515 -10.86 -53.99 -37.63
CA PRO A 515 -11.68 -55.13 -37.26
C PRO A 515 -13.08 -54.96 -37.86
N GLY A 516 -13.54 -55.94 -38.64
CA GLY A 516 -14.94 -56.04 -39.06
C GLY A 516 -15.29 -55.50 -40.45
N GLN A 517 -14.74 -56.09 -41.52
CA GLN A 517 -15.43 -56.22 -42.81
C GLN A 517 -15.13 -57.58 -43.47
N GLY A 518 -15.34 -58.66 -42.73
CA GLY A 518 -15.68 -59.96 -43.31
C GLY A 518 -17.18 -60.14 -43.15
N LYS A 519 -17.93 -60.32 -44.24
CA LYS A 519 -19.32 -60.77 -44.18
C LYS A 519 -19.36 -62.12 -43.47
N ALA A 520 -19.68 -62.11 -42.17
CA ALA A 520 -20.11 -63.30 -41.45
C ALA A 520 -21.63 -63.39 -41.59
N ALA A 521 -22.09 -64.55 -42.03
CA ALA A 521 -23.50 -64.91 -42.13
C ALA A 521 -24.21 -64.70 -40.79
N GLU A 522 -25.46 -64.23 -40.87
CA GLU A 522 -26.37 -64.05 -39.75
C GLU A 522 -26.52 -65.34 -38.93
N PRO A 523 -26.49 -65.25 -37.58
CA PRO A 523 -27.21 -66.19 -36.75
C PRO A 523 -28.59 -65.62 -36.35
N MET A 524 -29.58 -66.50 -36.44
CA MET A 524 -30.98 -66.31 -36.11
C MET A 524 -31.23 -65.82 -34.67
N LYS A 525 -32.35 -65.10 -34.53
CA LYS A 525 -33.02 -64.65 -33.30
C LYS A 525 -33.27 -65.77 -32.28
N GLU A 526 -33.20 -65.43 -30.99
CA GLU A 526 -34.29 -65.56 -29.98
C GLU A 526 -33.87 -64.80 -28.70
N VAL A 527 -34.57 -63.74 -28.29
CA VAL A 527 -35.73 -63.61 -27.39
C VAL A 527 -35.34 -62.92 -26.07
N GLU A 528 -35.88 -61.71 -25.95
CA GLU A 528 -36.10 -60.81 -24.80
C GLU A 528 -35.86 -61.30 -23.37
N LYS A 529 -35.30 -60.39 -22.54
CA LYS A 529 -36.00 -59.88 -21.34
C LYS A 529 -35.43 -58.56 -20.79
N LYS A 530 -36.28 -57.53 -20.90
CA LYS A 530 -36.62 -56.42 -19.98
C LYS A 530 -35.52 -55.62 -19.23
N GLU A 531 -35.54 -54.34 -19.57
CA GLU A 531 -35.15 -53.11 -18.85
C GLU A 531 -35.70 -53.01 -17.39
N PRO A 532 -35.13 -52.13 -16.53
CA PRO A 532 -35.61 -50.74 -16.53
C PRO A 532 -34.55 -49.63 -16.42
N GLU A 533 -34.93 -48.50 -17.02
CA GLU A 533 -34.44 -47.12 -16.97
C GLU A 533 -33.77 -46.64 -15.66
N LYS A 534 -32.70 -45.83 -15.80
CA LYS A 534 -32.46 -44.64 -14.98
C LYS A 534 -31.75 -43.50 -15.76
N LYS A 535 -32.57 -42.51 -16.10
CA LYS A 535 -32.41 -41.05 -15.96
C LYS A 535 -31.05 -40.40 -16.23
N GLU A 536 -31.08 -39.52 -17.23
CA GLU A 536 -30.16 -38.42 -17.53
C GLU A 536 -29.83 -37.56 -16.30
N VAL A 537 -28.55 -37.18 -16.18
CA VAL A 537 -28.11 -36.01 -15.41
C VAL A 537 -27.20 -35.16 -16.29
N GLU A 538 -27.74 -34.01 -16.66
CA GLU A 538 -27.08 -32.87 -17.30
C GLU A 538 -25.94 -32.30 -16.43
N LYS A 539 -24.84 -31.92 -17.09
CA LYS A 539 -23.68 -31.22 -16.52
C LYS A 539 -24.05 -29.77 -16.19
N LYS A 540 -23.70 -29.31 -14.98
CA LYS A 540 -23.63 -27.88 -14.61
C LYS A 540 -22.17 -27.45 -14.42
N GLU A 541 -21.76 -26.40 -15.14
CA GLU A 541 -20.59 -25.57 -14.88
C GLU A 541 -20.84 -24.62 -13.70
N PRO A 542 -19.82 -24.17 -12.93
CA PRO A 542 -20.01 -23.19 -11.87
C PRO A 542 -19.64 -21.76 -12.30
N GLU A 543 -20.58 -20.84 -12.06
CA GLU A 543 -20.46 -19.40 -12.20
C GLU A 543 -19.56 -18.78 -11.11
N LYS A 544 -18.49 -18.09 -11.53
CA LYS A 544 -17.75 -17.11 -10.72
C LYS A 544 -18.19 -15.69 -11.12
N LYS A 545 -19.36 -15.22 -10.65
CA LYS A 545 -19.74 -13.79 -10.78
C LYS A 545 -20.51 -13.17 -9.60
N ASP A 546 -20.82 -13.91 -8.54
CA ASP A 546 -21.64 -13.36 -7.43
C ASP A 546 -20.88 -12.94 -6.16
N ALA A 547 -19.55 -13.04 -6.15
CA ALA A 547 -18.75 -12.62 -4.99
C ALA A 547 -18.42 -11.11 -4.99
N GLU A 548 -18.31 -10.47 -6.16
CA GLU A 548 -17.92 -9.05 -6.26
C GLU A 548 -19.10 -8.08 -6.06
N LYS A 549 -20.35 -8.54 -6.20
CA LYS A 549 -21.53 -7.67 -6.08
C LYS A 549 -22.00 -7.47 -4.64
N LYS A 550 -21.71 -8.42 -3.74
CA LYS A 550 -22.10 -8.34 -2.31
C LYS A 550 -21.15 -7.52 -1.45
N GLU A 551 -19.95 -7.21 -1.93
CA GLU A 551 -18.98 -6.36 -1.21
C GLU A 551 -19.13 -4.87 -1.54
N ALA A 552 -19.77 -4.55 -2.68
CA ALA A 552 -20.06 -3.17 -3.09
C ALA A 552 -21.27 -2.57 -2.35
N GLU A 553 -22.34 -3.35 -2.13
CA GLU A 553 -23.54 -2.87 -1.42
C GLU A 553 -23.30 -2.66 0.09
N LYS A 554 -22.31 -3.35 0.68
CA LYS A 554 -21.98 -3.20 2.10
C LYS A 554 -21.21 -1.90 2.40
N LYS A 555 -20.43 -1.40 1.43
CA LYS A 555 -19.66 -0.13 1.56
C LYS A 555 -20.51 1.13 1.32
N GLU A 556 -21.68 1.00 0.71
CA GLU A 556 -22.59 2.13 0.47
C GLU A 556 -23.57 2.36 1.64
N ALA A 557 -23.83 1.32 2.45
CA ALA A 557 -24.61 1.43 3.68
C ALA A 557 -23.82 2.10 4.82
N GLU A 558 -22.52 1.79 4.98
CA GLU A 558 -21.68 2.39 6.04
C GLU A 558 -21.36 3.89 5.83
N LYS A 559 -21.50 4.41 4.60
CA LYS A 559 -21.32 5.85 4.32
C LYS A 559 -22.55 6.71 4.62
N LYS A 560 -23.73 6.13 4.85
CA LYS A 560 -24.96 6.89 5.15
C LYS A 560 -25.23 7.10 6.65
N ASP A 561 -24.57 6.34 7.54
CA ASP A 561 -24.69 6.51 8.99
C ASP A 561 -23.63 7.45 9.61
N ALA A 562 -22.66 7.94 8.83
CA ALA A 562 -21.63 8.88 9.31
C ALA A 562 -22.00 10.37 9.12
N ASN A 563 -23.24 10.68 8.69
CA ASN A 563 -23.68 12.06 8.48
C ASN A 563 -25.10 12.28 9.00
N LYS A 564 -25.30 11.99 10.30
CA LYS A 564 -26.48 12.35 11.06
C LYS A 564 -26.11 12.87 12.44
#